data_AF-A0AAN8G7X9-F1
#
_entry.id   AF-A0AAN8G7X9-F1
#
_cell.length_a   1.000
_cell.length_b   1.000
_cell.length_c   1.000
_cell.angle_alpha   90.00
_cell.angle_beta   90.00
_cell.angle_gamma   90.00
#
_symmetry.space_group_name_H-M   'P 1'
#
loop_
_entity.id
_entity.type
_entity.pdbx_description
1 polymer ?
#
loop_
_entity_poly.entity_id
_entity_poly.type
_entity_poly.pdbx_seq_one_letter_code
_entity_poly.pdbx_strand_id
1 'polypeptide(L)' 'MNFASRRKISARRRESRRWRDPLEKALRPENILLRDSNTSEAKTADALLLLGRAIEECGIENEIASFLKKKFDEKH' A
#
# COMPACT_ATOMS: atom_id res chain seq x y z
N MET A 1 -21.56 -24.09 -33.22
CA MET A 1 -21.19 -22.96 -32.33
C MET A 1 -19.80 -23.22 -31.74
N ASN A 2 -18.80 -22.42 -32.10
CA ASN A 2 -17.40 -22.64 -31.69
C ASN A 2 -17.13 -22.10 -30.27
N PHE A 3 -17.07 -23.00 -29.29
CA PHE A 3 -16.76 -22.69 -27.88
C PHE A 3 -15.30 -22.29 -27.62
N ALA A 4 -14.40 -22.45 -28.60
CA ALA A 4 -12.98 -22.12 -28.46
C ALA A 4 -12.70 -20.61 -28.44
N SER A 5 -13.51 -19.79 -29.13
CA SER A 5 -13.28 -18.33 -29.20
C SER A 5 -13.69 -17.57 -27.94
N ARG A 6 -14.58 -18.13 -27.09
CA ARG A 6 -15.01 -17.47 -25.84
C ARG A 6 -13.94 -17.49 -24.75
N ARG A 7 -13.00 -18.45 -24.76
CA ARG A 7 -11.96 -18.56 -23.73
C ARG A 7 -10.81 -17.56 -23.90
N LYS A 8 -10.58 -17.01 -25.09
CA LYS A 8 -9.48 -16.06 -25.33
C LYS A 8 -9.80 -14.63 -24.84
N ILE A 9 -11.07 -14.25 -24.79
CA ILE A 9 -11.50 -12.90 -24.35
C ILE A 9 -11.35 -12.74 -22.83
N SER A 10 -11.52 -13.82 -22.05
CA SER A 10 -11.51 -13.77 -20.58
C SER A 10 -10.12 -13.49 -20.00
N ALA A 11 -9.05 -14.00 -20.61
CA ALA A 11 -7.67 -13.75 -20.18
C ALA A 11 -7.25 -12.30 -20.42
N ARG A 12 -7.52 -11.76 -21.62
CA ARG A 12 -7.18 -10.38 -22.01
C ARG A 12 -7.91 -9.31 -21.17
N ARG A 13 -9.17 -9.57 -20.78
CA ARG A 13 -9.94 -8.74 -19.83
C ARG A 13 -9.51 -8.87 -18.37
N ARG A 14 -8.71 -9.90 -18.02
CA ARG A 14 -8.16 -10.09 -16.68
C ARG A 14 -6.85 -9.31 -16.53
N GLU A 15 -6.05 -9.22 -17.60
CA GLU A 15 -4.87 -8.35 -17.67
C GLU A 15 -5.22 -6.85 -17.62
N SER A 16 -6.30 -6.41 -18.28
CA SER A 16 -6.72 -5.00 -18.24
C SER A 16 -7.24 -4.53 -16.86
N ARG A 17 -7.48 -5.47 -15.94
CA ARG A 17 -7.91 -5.23 -14.55
C ARG A 17 -6.78 -5.34 -13.54
N ARG A 18 -5.56 -5.71 -13.97
CA ARG A 18 -4.39 -5.46 -13.14
C ARG A 18 -4.21 -3.94 -13.15
N TRP A 19 -4.44 -3.32 -12.00
CA TRP A 19 -3.84 -2.02 -11.72
C TRP A 19 -2.38 -2.11 -12.16
N ARG A 20 -1.98 -1.27 -13.12
CA ARG A 20 -0.58 -1.16 -13.45
C ARG A 20 0.03 -0.47 -12.25
N ASP A 21 0.97 -1.15 -11.58
CA ASP A 21 1.78 -0.47 -10.59
C ASP A 21 2.39 0.77 -11.26
N PRO A 22 2.27 1.94 -10.62
CA PRO A 22 2.83 3.16 -11.18
C PRO A 22 4.32 2.95 -11.46
N LEU A 23 4.80 3.53 -12.56
CA LEU A 23 6.18 3.34 -13.04
C LEU A 23 7.23 3.74 -11.98
N GLU A 24 6.84 4.63 -11.08
CA GLU A 24 7.58 4.98 -9.87
C GLU A 24 6.70 4.75 -8.64
N LYS A 25 7.32 4.29 -7.53
CA LYS A 25 6.66 4.31 -6.22
C LYS A 25 6.27 5.76 -5.90
N ALA A 26 4.97 6.04 -5.94
CA ALA A 26 4.42 7.36 -5.61
C ALA A 26 4.67 7.73 -4.13
N LEU A 27 4.74 6.71 -3.27
CA LEU A 27 5.01 6.84 -1.85
C LEU A 27 6.49 6.58 -1.60
N ARG A 28 7.18 7.56 -1.00
CA ARG A 28 8.57 7.48 -0.57
C ARG A 28 8.67 7.88 0.90
N PRO A 29 9.48 7.19 1.73
CA PRO A 29 9.65 7.56 3.13
C PRO A 29 10.14 9.01 3.31
N GLU A 30 10.96 9.49 2.38
CA GLU A 30 11.50 10.86 2.36
C GLU A 30 10.42 11.95 2.26
N ASN A 31 9.24 11.62 1.72
CA ASN A 31 8.17 12.58 1.46
C ASN A 31 7.12 12.62 2.59
N ILE A 32 7.35 11.94 3.71
CA ILE A 32 6.41 11.93 4.82
C ILE A 32 6.47 13.28 5.54
N LEU A 33 5.35 14.01 5.51
CA LEU A 33 5.18 15.28 6.22
C LEU A 33 4.08 15.14 7.28
N LEU A 34 4.44 15.34 8.55
CA LEU A 34 3.48 15.38 9.64
C LEU A 34 2.70 16.71 9.57
N ARG A 35 1.38 16.63 9.43
CA ARG A 35 0.51 17.83 9.41
C ARG A 35 0.06 18.25 10.80
N ASP A 36 -0.44 17.29 11.58
CA ASP A 36 -0.98 17.52 12.91
C ASP A 36 -0.92 16.22 13.73
N SER A 37 -0.80 16.34 15.05
CA SER A 37 -0.87 15.23 15.99
C SER A 37 -1.25 15.71 17.39
N ASN A 38 -2.16 14.98 18.03
CA ASN A 38 -2.48 15.13 19.45
C ASN A 38 -1.82 14.05 20.34
N THR A 39 -0.90 13.27 19.77
CA THR A 39 -0.19 12.20 20.50
C THR A 39 1.18 12.69 20.96
N SER A 40 1.78 12.01 21.95
CA SER A 40 3.10 12.37 22.45
C SER A 40 4.17 12.30 21.36
N GLU A 41 5.18 13.16 21.43
CA GLU A 41 6.26 13.23 20.43
C GLU A 41 6.92 11.86 20.19
N ALA A 42 7.13 11.07 21.25
CA ALA A 42 7.65 9.71 21.16
C ALA A 42 6.75 8.78 20.31
N LYS A 43 5.42 8.83 20.51
CA LYS A 43 4.46 8.05 19.72
C LYS A 43 4.39 8.53 18.28
N THR A 44 4.51 9.83 18.05
CA THR A 44 4.55 10.36 16.68
C THR A 44 5.80 9.93 15.92
N ALA A 45 6.97 9.96 16.57
CA ALA A 45 8.22 9.52 15.96
C ALA A 45 8.17 8.03 15.62
N ASP A 46 7.62 7.21 16.52
CA ASP A 46 7.38 5.80 16.28
C ASP A 46 6.42 5.55 15.11
N ALA A 47 5.33 6.32 15.01
CA ALA A 47 4.39 6.22 13.91
C ALA A 47 5.02 6.56 12.55
N LEU A 48 5.83 7.63 12.49
CA LEU A 48 6.54 8.04 11.27
C LEU A 48 7.55 6.97 10.83
N LEU A 49 8.28 6.38 11.77
CA LEU A 49 9.24 5.32 11.49
C LEU A 49 8.57 4.04 11.00
N LEU A 50 7.42 3.66 11.58
CA LEU A 50 6.62 2.53 11.11
C LEU A 50 6.03 2.77 9.72
N LEU A 51 5.60 4.00 9.42
CA LEU A 51 5.10 4.37 8.09
C LEU A 51 6.20 4.30 7.03
N GLY A 52 7.42 4.76 7.34
CA GLY A 52 8.56 4.62 6.44
C GLY A 52 8.81 3.16 6.04
N ARG A 53 8.83 2.25 7.02
CA ARG A 53 8.97 0.81 6.78
C ARG A 53 7.80 0.23 5.97
N ALA A 54 6.58 0.64 6.28
CA ALA A 54 5.40 0.19 5.55
C ALA A 54 5.44 0.60 4.06
N ILE A 55 5.93 1.80 3.74
CA ILE A 55 6.09 2.27 2.35
C ILE A 55 7.16 1.48 1.59
N GLU A 56 8.21 1.03 2.28
CA GLU A 56 9.25 0.19 1.70
C GLU A 56 8.73 -1.23 1.42
N GLU A 57 8.06 -1.84 2.40
CA GLU A 57 7.65 -3.25 2.37
C GLU A 57 6.33 -3.50 1.61
N CYS A 58 5.39 -2.56 1.63
CA CYS A 58 4.06 -2.73 1.05
C CYS A 58 3.95 -2.07 -0.33
N GLY A 59 3.13 -2.67 -1.21
CA GLY A 59 2.94 -2.18 -2.58
C GLY A 59 1.71 -1.29 -2.76
N ILE A 60 0.74 -1.40 -1.84
CA ILE A 60 -0.56 -0.71 -1.94
C ILE A 60 -1.02 -0.13 -0.60
N GLU A 61 -1.87 0.89 -0.65
CA GLU A 61 -2.39 1.61 0.52
C GLU A 61 -3.04 0.68 1.56
N ASN A 62 -3.80 -0.32 1.12
CA ASN A 62 -4.49 -1.24 2.02
C ASN A 62 -3.50 -2.10 2.84
N GLU A 63 -2.39 -2.50 2.23
CA GLU A 63 -1.33 -3.24 2.92
C GLU A 63 -0.62 -2.35 3.92
N ILE A 64 -0.30 -1.10 3.53
CA ILE A 64 0.30 -0.10 4.42
C ILE A 64 -0.58 0.13 5.65
N ALA A 65 -1.88 0.36 5.46
CA ALA A 65 -2.83 0.57 6.55
C ALA A 65 -2.91 -0.65 7.49
N SER A 66 -2.94 -1.86 6.91
CA SER A 66 -2.97 -3.10 7.68
C SER A 66 -1.67 -3.34 8.46
N PHE A 67 -0.53 -3.04 7.85
CA PHE A 67 0.79 -3.13 8.47
C PHE A 67 0.90 -2.18 9.66
N LEU A 68 0.57 -0.91 9.44
CA LEU A 68 0.58 0.11 10.48
C LEU A 68 -0.29 -0.27 11.65
N LYS A 69 -1.55 -0.64 11.39
CA LYS A 69 -2.48 -1.03 12.45
C LYS A 69 -1.91 -2.15 13.32
N LYS A 70 -1.45 -3.25 12.70
CA LYS A 70 -0.90 -4.40 13.45
C LYS A 70 0.32 -4.02 14.26
N LYS A 71 1.27 -3.29 13.66
CA LYS A 71 2.52 -2.90 14.35
C LYS A 71 2.31 -1.88 15.45
N PHE A 72 1.32 -1.01 15.30
CA PHE A 72 0.97 -0.07 16.35
C PHE A 72 0.28 -0.79 17.52
N ASP A 73 -0.68 -1.67 17.25
CA ASP A 73 -1.36 -2.49 18.26
C ASP A 73 -0.38 -3.44 19.00
N GLU A 74 0.69 -3.91 18.35
CA GLU A 74 1.73 -4.73 18.98
C GLU A 74 2.62 -3.93 19.96
N LYS A 75 2.79 -2.63 19.73
CA LYS A 75 3.77 -1.78 20.44
C LYS A 75 3.13 -0.87 21.50
N HIS A 76 1.84 -0.58 21.41
CA HIS A 76 1.13 0.40 22.26
C HIS A 76 -0.21 -0.13 22.73
#